data_AF-A0A8T0ZXX5-F1
#
_entry.id   AF-A0A8T0ZXX5-F1
#
_cell.length_a   1.000
_cell.length_b   1.000
_cell.length_c   1.000
_cell.angle_alpha   90.00
_cell.angle_beta   90.00
_cell.angle_gamma   90.00
#
_symmetry.space_group_name_H-M   'P 1'
#
loop_
_entity.id
_entity.type
_entity.pdbx_description
1 polymer ?
#
loop_
_entity_poly.entity_id
_entity_poly.type
_entity_poly.pdbx_seq_one_letter_code
_entity_poly.pdbx_strand_id
1 'polypeptide(L)' 'MSEKQTEITEKQQEPKEEFPELEKLIREKIRLAQKLGLMDGKQPVEGYKDTKEYKRIEEIDMRLWELV' A
#
# COMPACT_ATOMS: atom_id res chain seq x y z
N MET A 1 29.63 36.23 10.24
CA MET A 1 28.72 35.68 11.25
C MET A 1 27.86 34.64 10.56
N SER A 2 28.33 33.40 10.60
CA SER A 2 27.54 32.20 10.26
C SER A 2 26.52 31.93 11.37
N GLU A 3 25.61 31.00 11.10
CA GLU A 3 24.41 30.58 11.88
C GLU A 3 23.13 31.20 11.29
N LYS A 4 22.07 30.46 10.95
CA LYS A 4 21.66 29.08 11.22
C LYS A 4 20.45 28.75 10.32
N GLN A 5 20.36 27.49 9.87
CA GLN A 5 19.17 26.61 9.84
C GLN A 5 17.93 27.09 9.05
N THR A 6 17.24 26.27 8.26
CA THR A 6 16.75 24.94 8.63
C THR A 6 16.34 24.19 7.36
N GLU A 7 16.78 22.94 7.25
CA GLU A 7 16.13 21.92 6.43
C GLU A 7 14.65 21.83 6.79
N ILE A 8 13.78 22.03 5.81
CA ILE A 8 12.42 21.51 5.82
C ILE A 8 12.28 20.66 4.57
N THR A 9 12.85 19.46 4.66
CA THR A 9 12.54 18.37 3.73
C THR A 9 11.04 18.14 3.82
N GLU A 10 10.36 18.38 2.70
CA GLU A 10 8.95 18.12 2.44
C GLU A 10 8.59 16.68 2.83
N LYS A 11 8.25 16.44 4.10
CA LYS A 11 7.46 15.27 4.47
C LYS A 11 6.01 15.60 4.17
N GLN A 12 5.63 15.24 2.94
CA GLN A 12 4.31 14.82 2.50
C GLN A 12 3.18 15.26 3.44
N GLN A 13 2.49 16.32 3.05
CA GLN A 13 1.15 16.60 3.54
C GLN A 13 0.28 15.39 3.18
N GLU A 14 -0.01 14.53 4.16
CA GLU A 14 -1.04 13.51 4.02
C GLU A 14 -2.36 14.26 3.76
N PRO A 15 -3.04 14.01 2.62
CA PRO A 15 -4.39 14.50 2.45
C PRO A 15 -5.21 13.93 3.60
N LYS A 16 -6.06 14.75 4.23
CA LYS A 16 -7.10 14.24 5.12
C LYS A 16 -8.06 13.40 4.26
N GLU A 17 -7.78 12.11 4.12
CA GLU A 17 -8.56 11.24 3.24
C GLU A 17 -9.95 10.97 3.82
N GLU A 18 -10.97 11.15 2.98
CA GLU A 18 -12.39 11.03 3.32
C GLU A 18 -12.80 9.62 3.80
N PHE A 19 -11.94 8.60 3.62
CA PHE A 19 -12.20 7.22 4.01
C PHE A 19 -10.93 6.54 4.56
N PRO A 20 -10.65 6.65 5.87
CA PRO A 20 -9.43 6.07 6.46
C PRO A 20 -9.36 4.54 6.36
N GLU A 21 -10.48 3.86 6.08
CA GLU A 21 -10.49 2.41 5.83
C GLU A 21 -10.08 2.06 4.40
N LEU A 22 -10.51 2.86 3.41
CA LEU A 22 -10.15 2.69 2.00
C LEU A 22 -8.62 2.72 1.85
N GLU A 23 -7.98 3.72 2.47
CA GLU A 23 -6.54 3.89 2.41
C GLU A 23 -5.78 2.71 3.03
N LYS A 24 -6.25 2.23 4.19
CA LYS A 24 -5.67 1.06 4.86
C LYS A 24 -5.73 -0.18 3.99
N LEU A 25 -6.88 -0.43 3.37
CA LEU A 25 -7.09 -1.56 2.47
C LEU A 25 -6.19 -1.47 1.24
N ILE A 26 -6.06 -0.30 0.62
CA ILE A 26 -5.16 -0.08 -0.52
C ILE A 26 -3.70 -0.32 -0.11
N ARG A 27 -3.25 0.27 1.00
CA ARG A 27 -1.87 0.11 1.51
C ARG A 27 -1.57 -1.36 1.84
N GLU A 28 -2.53 -2.08 2.43
CA GLU A 28 -2.40 -3.52 2.72
C GLU A 28 -2.29 -4.34 1.43
N LYS A 29 -3.17 -4.11 0.46
CA LYS A 29 -3.15 -4.80 -0.85
C LYS A 29 -1.81 -4.63 -1.55
N ILE A 30 -1.30 -3.40 -1.63
CA ILE A 30 0.00 -3.09 -2.26
C ILE A 30 1.11 -3.88 -1.58
N ARG A 31 1.16 -3.85 -0.24
CA ARG A 31 2.18 -4.59 0.52
C ARG A 31 2.14 -6.09 0.25
N LEU A 32 0.95 -6.69 0.20
CA LEU A 32 0.77 -8.12 -0.08
C LEU A 32 1.18 -8.45 -1.52
N ALA A 33 0.78 -7.64 -2.49
CA ALA A 33 1.14 -7.83 -3.89
C ALA A 33 2.67 -7.73 -4.09
N GLN A 34 3.34 -6.77 -3.44
CA GLN A 34 4.80 -6.66 -3.43
C GLN A 34 5.47 -7.88 -2.80
N LYS A 35 4.91 -8.42 -1.70
CA LYS A 35 5.42 -9.63 -1.04
C LYS A 35 5.33 -10.86 -1.94
N LEU A 36 4.27 -10.95 -2.75
CA LEU A 36 4.06 -12.03 -3.70
C LEU A 36 4.81 -11.85 -5.02
N GLY A 37 5.53 -10.74 -5.20
CA GLY A 37 6.23 -10.44 -6.45
C GLY A 37 5.29 -10.09 -7.61
N LEU A 38 4.08 -9.60 -7.31
CA LEU A 38 3.07 -9.18 -8.30
C LEU A 38 3.22 -7.71 -8.73
N MET A 39 4.18 -6.99 -8.14
CA MET A 39 4.44 -5.57 -8.41
C MET A 39 5.94 -5.30 -8.54
N ASP A 40 6.27 -4.08 -8.99
CA ASP A 40 7.63 -3.54 -9.05
C ASP A 40 8.61 -4.35 -9.92
N GLY A 41 8.11 -4.99 -10.98
CA GLY A 41 8.92 -5.77 -11.93
C GLY A 41 9.51 -7.06 -11.34
N LYS A 42 9.07 -7.48 -10.16
CA LYS A 42 9.44 -8.76 -9.56
C LYS A 42 8.73 -9.91 -10.28
N GLN A 43 9.30 -11.11 -10.15
CA GLN A 43 8.62 -12.32 -10.58
C GLN A 43 7.67 -12.80 -9.47
N PRO A 44 6.45 -13.25 -9.82
CA PRO A 44 5.54 -13.84 -8.87
C PRO A 44 6.18 -15.05 -8.18
N VAL A 45 5.97 -15.18 -6.88
CA VAL A 45 6.37 -16.37 -6.13
C VAL A 45 5.62 -17.59 -6.67
N GLU A 46 6.30 -18.73 -6.83
CA GLU A 46 5.66 -19.96 -7.32
C GLU A 46 4.51 -20.37 -6.40
N GLY A 47 3.36 -20.74 -7.01
CA GLY A 47 2.16 -21.12 -6.25
C GLY A 47 1.52 -19.97 -5.45
N TYR A 48 1.85 -18.70 -5.74
CA TYR A 48 1.32 -17.56 -4.97
C TYR A 48 -0.21 -17.56 -4.81
N LYS A 49 -0.95 -18.10 -5.80
CA LYS A 49 -2.42 -18.17 -5.78
C LYS A 49 -2.98 -18.99 -4.60
N ASP A 50 -2.21 -19.95 -4.09
CA ASP A 50 -2.62 -20.79 -2.97
C ASP A 50 -2.24 -20.20 -1.61
N THR A 51 -1.51 -19.08 -1.60
CA THR A 51 -1.03 -18.43 -0.37
C THR A 51 -2.15 -17.68 0.36
N LYS A 52 -1.96 -17.49 1.67
CA LYS A 52 -2.89 -16.70 2.49
C LYS A 52 -2.90 -15.23 2.08
N GLU A 53 -1.74 -14.72 1.64
CA GLU A 53 -1.56 -13.36 1.15
C GLU A 53 -2.41 -13.10 -0.10
N TYR A 54 -2.44 -14.05 -1.03
CA TYR A 54 -3.25 -13.88 -2.24
C TYR A 54 -4.75 -13.92 -1.93
N LYS A 55 -5.18 -14.85 -1.07
CA LYS A 55 -6.57 -14.88 -0.57
C LYS A 55 -6.96 -13.58 0.11
N ARG A 56 -6.04 -13.00 0.89
CA ARG A 56 -6.26 -11.71 1.56
C ARG A 56 -6.39 -10.55 0.57
N ILE A 57 -5.62 -10.57 -0.53
CA ILE A 57 -5.79 -9.59 -1.63
C ILE A 57 -7.20 -9.70 -2.23
N GLU A 58 -7.70 -10.91 -2.48
CA GLU A 58 -9.05 -11.12 -3.01
C GLU A 58 -10.14 -10.62 -2.04
N GLU A 59 -9.98 -10.86 -0.74
CA GLU A 59 -10.88 -10.30 0.29
C GLU A 59 -10.87 -8.77 0.29
N ILE A 60 -9.68 -8.16 0.18
CA ILE A 60 -9.53 -6.72 0.11
C ILE A 60 -10.22 -6.18 -1.14
N ASP A 61 -10.09 -6.84 -2.28
CA ASP A 61 -10.73 -6.42 -3.53
C ASP A 61 -12.24 -6.41 -3.45
N MET A 62 -12.85 -7.40 -2.77
CA MET A 62 -14.29 -7.38 -2.49
C MET A 62 -14.68 -6.21 -1.59
N ARG A 63 -13.92 -5.96 -0.51
CA ARG A 63 -14.21 -4.85 0.41
C ARG A 63 -14.05 -3.49 -0.24
N LEU A 64 -13.03 -3.32 -1.09
CA LEU A 64 -12.83 -2.09 -1.85
C LEU A 64 -13.99 -1.84 -2.81
N TRP A 65 -14.55 -2.89 -3.42
CA TRP A 65 -15.71 -2.78 -4.30
C TRP A 65 -16.97 -2.31 -3.56
N GLU A 66 -17.13 -2.64 -2.29
CA GLU A 66 -18.25 -2.16 -1.46
C GLU A 66 -18.13 -0.68 -1.07
N LEU A 67 -16.94 -0.08 -1.20
CA LEU A 67 -16.64 1.29 -0.78
C LEU A 67 -16.66 2.31 -1.95
N VAL A 68 -16.86 1.87 -3.20
CA VAL A 68 -16.86 2.71 -4.42
C VAL A 68 -18.14 2.57 -5.22
#